data_AF-A0A835AIP6-F1
#
_entry.id   AF-A0A835AIP6-F1
#
_cell.length_a   1.000
_cell.length_b   1.000
_cell.length_c   1.000
_cell.angle_alpha   90.00
_cell.angle_beta   90.00
_cell.angle_gamma   90.00
#
_symmetry.space_group_name_H-M   'P 1'
#
loop_
_entity.id
_entity.type
_entity.pdbx_description
1 polymer ?
#
loop_
_entity_poly.entity_id
_entity_poly.type
_entity_poly.pdbx_seq_one_letter_code
_entity_poly.pdbx_strand_id
1 'polypeptide(L)'
;MASLAGPPLLLAIAVLCYFHLALSAAAATDAGDHQGEVVIVSGAGAQVEQLQRACTYTVQIKTSCSSPRSSPDTVSLAFGDVYKNEVYAASVSPARGFERCATDTFRVTGPCGYGVCYLYLRRTGRVGWTPQWVRVYEPTTSTPSTFYFGDPLANGIWYGTDRCLRRAVAGGGAAGDSSSSERDAAAAMSSTGGGGVPAAAVM
;
A
#
# COMPACT_ATOMS: atom_id res chain seq x y z
N MET A 1 -14.30 26.64 -84.35
CA MET A 1 -13.11 26.04 -83.71
C MET A 1 -13.42 25.98 -82.23
N ALA A 2 -13.79 24.79 -81.75
CA ALA A 2 -14.36 24.58 -80.42
C ALA A 2 -13.28 24.77 -79.34
N SER A 3 -13.55 25.64 -78.38
CA SER A 3 -12.70 25.90 -77.22
C SER A 3 -12.92 24.80 -76.17
N LEU A 4 -11.81 24.30 -75.65
CA LEU A 4 -11.67 23.25 -74.66
C LEU A 4 -12.14 23.73 -73.28
N ALA A 5 -13.16 23.09 -72.73
CA ALA A 5 -13.51 23.18 -71.31
C ALA A 5 -13.90 21.78 -70.82
N GLY A 6 -12.92 21.05 -70.30
CA GLY A 6 -13.11 19.79 -69.59
C GLY A 6 -11.93 19.57 -68.65
N PRO A 7 -12.10 18.81 -67.56
CA PRO A 7 -13.16 18.98 -66.57
C PRO A 7 -12.52 19.12 -65.16
N PRO A 8 -12.66 20.26 -64.45
CA PRO A 8 -12.20 20.37 -63.06
C PRO A 8 -12.97 19.42 -62.12
N LEU A 9 -14.06 18.82 -62.61
CA LEU A 9 -14.91 17.91 -61.88
C LEU A 9 -14.26 16.55 -61.59
N LEU A 10 -13.44 16.00 -62.50
CA LEU A 10 -12.87 14.66 -62.32
C LEU A 10 -11.76 14.65 -61.25
N LEU A 11 -10.95 15.71 -61.19
CA LEU A 11 -9.96 15.89 -60.12
C LEU A 11 -10.63 16.13 -58.76
N ALA A 12 -11.73 16.90 -58.74
CA ALA A 12 -12.50 17.11 -57.51
C ALA A 12 -13.13 15.80 -57.00
N ILE A 13 -13.67 14.96 -57.88
CA ILE A 13 -14.21 13.65 -57.51
C ILE A 13 -13.11 12.73 -56.96
N ALA A 14 -11.92 12.71 -57.57
CA ALA A 14 -10.81 11.88 -57.10
C ALA A 14 -10.33 12.28 -55.70
N VAL A 15 -10.24 13.59 -55.41
CA VAL A 15 -9.87 14.10 -54.08
C VAL A 15 -10.96 13.81 -53.04
N LEU A 16 -12.24 13.97 -53.40
CA LEU A 16 -13.36 13.61 -52.53
C LEU A 16 -13.39 12.11 -52.24
N CYS A 17 -13.15 11.24 -53.22
CA CYS A 17 -13.07 9.80 -53.02
C CYS A 17 -11.90 9.42 -52.10
N TYR A 18 -10.73 10.03 -52.26
CA TYR A 18 -9.56 9.76 -51.41
C TYR A 18 -9.79 10.22 -49.96
N PHE A 19 -10.43 11.37 -49.76
CA PHE A 19 -10.79 11.87 -48.43
C PHE A 19 -11.87 11.00 -47.76
N HIS A 20 -12.87 10.53 -48.52
CA HIS A 20 -13.85 9.57 -48.02
C HIS A 20 -13.24 8.21 -47.69
N LEU A 21 -12.30 7.70 -48.49
CA LEU A 21 -11.64 6.41 -48.22
C LEU A 21 -10.71 6.48 -47.00
N ALA A 22 -10.03 7.60 -46.78
CA ALA A 22 -9.18 7.83 -45.61
C ALA A 22 -9.99 8.01 -44.31
N LEU A 23 -11.20 8.58 -44.39
CA LEU A 23 -12.07 8.77 -43.23
C LEU A 23 -12.66 7.45 -42.71
N SER A 24 -12.90 6.47 -43.59
CA SER A 24 -13.41 5.14 -43.20
C SER A 24 -12.40 4.26 -42.42
N ALA A 25 -11.13 4.65 -42.30
CA ALA A 25 -10.13 3.86 -41.57
C ALA A 25 -10.00 4.23 -40.07
N ALA A 26 -10.67 5.28 -39.58
CA ALA A 26 -10.48 5.79 -38.22
C ALA A 26 -11.65 5.54 -37.25
N ALA A 27 -12.71 4.84 -37.66
CA ALA A 27 -13.88 4.62 -36.81
C ALA A 27 -14.31 3.14 -36.80
N ALA A 28 -13.62 2.34 -35.99
CA ALA A 28 -14.13 1.09 -35.47
C ALA A 28 -14.10 1.16 -33.93
N THR A 29 -15.06 1.88 -33.35
CA THR A 29 -15.57 1.61 -32.01
C THR A 29 -17.07 1.47 -32.16
N ASP A 30 -17.51 0.22 -32.11
CA ASP A 30 -18.90 -0.18 -32.15
C ASP A 30 -19.63 0.30 -30.89
N ALA A 31 -20.86 0.75 -31.10
CA ALA A 31 -21.81 1.17 -30.09
C ALA A 31 -23.14 0.50 -30.44
N GLY A 32 -23.79 -0.11 -29.44
CA GLY A 32 -25.24 -0.25 -29.39
C GLY A 32 -25.73 0.42 -28.10
N ASP A 33 -26.93 0.95 -27.96
CA ASP A 33 -28.07 1.16 -28.84
C ASP A 33 -28.98 2.20 -28.13
N HIS A 34 -29.80 2.90 -28.91
CA HIS A 34 -30.75 4.03 -28.70
C HIS A 34 -31.42 4.26 -27.31
N GLN A 35 -31.86 5.47 -26.87
CA GLN A 35 -32.59 6.59 -27.50
C GLN A 35 -32.36 7.93 -26.73
N GLY A 36 -32.50 9.08 -27.40
CA GLY A 36 -31.98 10.37 -26.93
C GLY A 36 -32.91 11.32 -26.18
N GLU A 37 -32.32 12.42 -25.68
CA GLU A 37 -32.88 13.78 -25.61
C GLU A 37 -31.70 14.76 -25.39
N VAL A 38 -31.68 15.89 -26.10
CA VAL A 38 -30.67 16.94 -25.90
C VAL A 38 -31.12 17.82 -24.75
N VAL A 39 -30.38 17.80 -23.64
CA VAL A 39 -30.46 18.82 -22.59
C VAL A 39 -29.07 19.42 -22.39
N ILE A 40 -28.90 20.69 -22.75
CA ILE A 40 -27.76 21.48 -22.28
C ILE A 40 -28.02 21.78 -20.81
N VAL A 41 -27.47 20.97 -19.91
CA VAL A 41 -27.40 21.31 -18.49
C VAL A 41 -26.06 22.00 -18.27
N SER A 42 -26.09 23.32 -18.06
CA SER A 42 -25.08 24.00 -17.24
C SER A 42 -25.17 23.40 -15.83
N GLY A 43 -24.52 22.26 -15.66
CA GLY A 43 -24.33 21.63 -14.37
C GLY A 43 -23.01 22.11 -13.82
N ALA A 44 -23.07 23.09 -12.91
CA ALA A 44 -22.11 23.13 -11.82
C ALA A 44 -22.26 21.81 -11.05
N GLY A 45 -21.63 20.75 -11.57
CA GLY A 45 -21.46 19.49 -10.88
C GLY A 45 -20.47 19.77 -9.76
N ALA A 46 -20.99 20.25 -8.63
CA ALA A 46 -20.33 20.07 -7.37
C ALA A 46 -20.08 18.56 -7.25
N GLN A 47 -18.86 18.14 -7.56
CA GLN A 47 -18.29 16.95 -6.99
C GLN A 47 -18.55 17.12 -5.49
N VAL A 48 -19.52 16.39 -4.94
CA VAL A 48 -19.51 16.13 -3.51
C VAL A 48 -18.35 15.16 -3.33
N GLU A 49 -17.13 15.70 -3.47
CA GLU A 49 -16.02 15.23 -2.68
C GLU A 49 -16.55 15.42 -1.27
N GLN A 50 -17.10 14.34 -0.69
CA GLN A 50 -17.19 14.29 0.75
C GLN A 50 -15.78 14.65 1.18
N LEU A 51 -15.61 15.85 1.74
CA LEU A 51 -14.38 16.26 2.38
C LEU A 51 -14.20 15.32 3.56
N GLN A 52 -13.84 14.07 3.28
CA GLN A 52 -13.34 13.15 4.26
C GLN A 52 -12.15 13.86 4.82
N ARG A 53 -12.27 14.20 6.10
CA ARG A 53 -11.25 14.96 6.79
C ARG A 53 -9.92 14.23 6.58
N ALA A 54 -8.97 14.92 5.97
CA ALA A 54 -7.64 14.38 5.78
C ALA A 54 -6.90 14.45 7.12
N CYS A 55 -6.31 13.34 7.53
CA CYS A 55 -5.44 13.24 8.67
C CYS A 55 -3.99 13.07 8.20
N THR A 56 -3.05 13.71 8.90
CA THR A 56 -1.62 13.50 8.68
C THR A 56 -1.07 12.59 9.76
N TYR A 57 -0.56 11.45 9.35
CA TYR A 57 0.06 10.44 10.19
C TYR A 57 1.56 10.64 10.20
N THR A 58 2.19 10.37 11.34
CA THR A 58 3.65 10.24 11.41
C THR A 58 3.99 8.76 11.44
N VAL A 59 4.76 8.29 10.45
CA VAL A 59 5.18 6.90 10.34
C VAL A 59 6.67 6.83 10.62
N GLN A 60 7.06 6.09 11.64
CA GLN A 60 8.46 5.77 11.92
C GLN A 60 8.75 4.35 11.48
N ILE A 61 9.81 4.17 10.71
CA ILE A 61 10.26 2.87 10.23
C ILE A 61 11.67 2.66 10.78
N LYS A 62 11.85 1.62 11.59
CA LYS A 62 13.18 1.20 12.01
C LYS A 62 13.70 0.12 11.10
N THR A 63 14.87 0.38 10.52
CA THR A 63 15.61 -0.61 9.74
C THR A 63 16.38 -1.54 10.69
N SER A 64 16.32 -2.85 10.44
CA SER A 64 17.02 -3.84 11.24
C SER A 64 18.55 -3.69 11.11
N CYS A 65 19.26 -4.07 12.16
CA CYS A 65 20.72 -4.17 12.13
C CYS A 65 21.24 -5.31 11.25
N SER A 66 20.37 -6.23 10.80
CA SER A 66 20.69 -7.25 9.81
C SER A 66 20.55 -6.77 8.35
N SER A 67 19.86 -5.65 8.11
CA SER A 67 19.67 -5.06 6.76
C SER A 67 21.01 -4.64 6.14
N PRO A 68 21.19 -4.52 4.80
CA PRO A 68 22.39 -3.92 4.19
C PRO A 68 22.78 -2.56 4.79
N ARG A 69 24.05 -2.14 4.65
CA ARG A 69 24.56 -0.89 5.27
C ARG A 69 23.68 0.33 4.97
N SER A 70 23.27 0.46 3.71
CA SER A 70 22.19 1.34 3.27
C SER A 70 21.46 0.64 2.12
N SER A 71 20.14 0.80 2.07
CA SER A 71 19.31 0.32 0.96
C SER A 71 18.68 1.50 0.21
N PRO A 72 18.97 1.67 -1.09
CA PRO A 72 18.32 2.68 -1.94
C PRO A 72 16.91 2.25 -2.40
N ASP A 73 16.44 1.08 -1.96
CA ASP A 73 15.14 0.56 -2.36
C ASP A 73 14.01 1.46 -1.84
N THR A 74 12.91 1.53 -2.59
CA THR A 74 11.71 2.25 -2.18
C THR A 74 10.71 1.30 -1.55
N VAL A 75 9.81 1.85 -0.72
CA VAL A 75 8.80 1.05 -0.04
C VAL A 75 7.42 1.68 -0.25
N SER A 76 6.48 0.92 -0.79
CA SER A 76 5.06 1.28 -0.71
C SER A 76 4.52 0.85 0.64
N LEU A 77 3.65 1.67 1.23
CA LEU A 77 3.08 1.46 2.55
C LEU A 77 1.56 1.56 2.47
N ALA A 78 0.85 0.62 3.08
CA ALA A 78 -0.60 0.67 3.27
C ALA A 78 -0.93 0.34 4.73
N PHE A 79 -1.78 1.11 5.38
CA PHE A 79 -2.24 0.84 6.74
C PHE A 79 -3.64 1.40 6.96
N GLY A 80 -4.36 0.86 7.93
CA GLY A 80 -5.69 1.36 8.25
C GLY A 80 -6.34 0.64 9.43
N ASP A 81 -7.64 0.83 9.55
CA ASP A 81 -8.44 0.35 10.67
C ASP A 81 -9.55 -0.64 10.25
N VAL A 82 -10.34 -1.07 11.24
CA VAL A 82 -11.46 -2.01 11.06
C VAL A 82 -12.57 -1.47 10.15
N TYR A 83 -12.63 -0.14 9.96
CA TYR A 83 -13.63 0.55 9.14
C TYR A 83 -13.17 0.79 7.71
N LYS A 84 -12.01 0.25 7.31
CA LYS A 84 -11.43 0.43 5.97
C LYS A 84 -11.05 1.89 5.67
N ASN A 85 -10.72 2.68 6.70
CA ASN A 85 -10.02 3.94 6.50
C ASN A 85 -8.55 3.64 6.16
N GLU A 86 -8.31 3.26 4.90
CA GLU A 86 -6.98 2.91 4.40
C GLU A 86 -6.20 4.16 4.00
N VAL A 87 -4.97 4.25 4.49
CA VAL A 87 -3.97 5.23 4.09
C VAL A 87 -2.94 4.51 3.23
N TYR A 88 -2.71 5.03 2.03
CA TYR A 88 -1.75 4.48 1.07
C TYR A 88 -0.68 5.51 0.72
N ALA A 89 0.59 5.13 0.85
CA ALA A 89 1.74 5.86 0.34
C ALA A 89 2.41 5.03 -0.76
N ALA A 90 2.40 5.56 -1.99
CA ALA A 90 2.93 4.86 -3.15
C ALA A 90 4.43 4.55 -3.02
N SER A 91 5.20 5.46 -2.45
CA SER A 91 6.63 5.28 -2.24
C SER A 91 7.11 6.16 -1.09
N VAL A 92 7.76 5.55 -0.11
CA VAL A 92 8.55 6.22 0.92
C VAL A 92 10.00 5.76 0.82
N SER A 93 10.92 6.71 0.87
CA SER A 93 12.36 6.48 0.87
C SER A 93 13.08 7.66 1.52
N PRO A 94 14.02 7.44 2.45
CA PRO A 94 14.86 8.51 2.97
C PRO A 94 15.80 9.04 1.88
N ALA A 95 16.27 10.28 2.01
CA ALA A 95 17.15 10.91 1.02
C ALA A 95 18.48 10.14 0.80
N ARG A 96 18.95 9.39 1.81
CA ARG A 96 20.19 8.60 1.77
C ARG A 96 19.94 7.09 1.68
N GLY A 97 18.70 6.70 1.40
CA GLY A 97 18.24 5.33 1.53
C GLY A 97 18.02 4.92 3.00
N PHE A 98 17.50 3.72 3.19
CA PHE A 98 17.28 3.15 4.50
C PHE A 98 18.60 2.65 5.09
N GLU A 99 19.16 3.39 6.04
CA GLU A 99 20.41 3.05 6.71
C GLU A 99 20.21 1.94 7.76
N ARG A 100 21.18 1.03 7.89
CA ARG A 100 21.16 -0.07 8.87
C ARG A 100 21.00 0.47 10.29
N CYS A 101 20.15 -0.17 11.10
CA CYS A 101 19.84 0.22 12.49
C CYS A 101 19.20 1.60 12.68
N ALA A 102 19.02 2.39 11.61
CA ALA A 102 18.48 3.73 11.68
C ALA A 102 16.94 3.71 11.79
N THR A 103 16.37 4.83 12.21
CA THR A 103 14.93 5.07 12.22
C THR A 103 14.62 6.27 11.35
N ASP A 104 13.81 6.04 10.33
CA ASP A 104 13.36 7.06 9.40
C ASP A 104 11.92 7.47 9.71
N THR A 105 11.61 8.76 9.54
CA THR A 105 10.29 9.32 9.86
C THR A 105 9.66 9.94 8.62
N PHE A 106 8.41 9.58 8.34
CA PHE A 106 7.64 10.05 7.21
C PHE A 106 6.33 10.68 7.68
N ARG A 107 5.84 11.66 6.92
CA ARG A 107 4.47 12.18 7.07
C ARG A 107 3.63 11.67 5.92
N VAL A 108 2.52 11.02 6.24
CA VAL A 108 1.62 10.42 5.25
C VAL A 108 0.22 10.95 5.49
N THR A 109 -0.45 11.40 4.43
CA THR A 109 -1.80 11.93 4.50
C THR A 109 -2.79 10.91 3.94
N GLY A 110 -3.95 10.80 4.58
CA GLY A 110 -5.04 9.94 4.13
C GLY A 110 -6.31 10.18 4.94
N PRO A 111 -7.34 9.34 4.80
CA PRO A 111 -8.55 9.44 5.60
C PRO A 111 -8.23 9.31 7.09
N CYS A 112 -8.96 10.06 7.94
CA CYS A 112 -8.89 9.87 9.37
C CYS A 112 -9.47 8.51 9.79
N GLY A 113 -8.62 7.68 10.41
CA GLY A 113 -8.97 6.40 11.01
C GLY A 113 -9.07 6.45 12.53
N TYR A 114 -9.44 5.30 13.12
CA TYR A 114 -9.71 5.12 14.54
C TYR A 114 -8.99 3.89 15.09
N GLY A 115 -7.66 3.97 15.24
CA GLY A 115 -6.87 2.84 15.72
C GLY A 115 -6.39 1.95 14.57
N VAL A 116 -5.17 2.21 14.10
CA VAL A 116 -4.55 1.40 13.04
C VAL A 116 -4.34 -0.04 13.52
N CYS A 117 -4.95 -1.00 12.82
CA CYS A 117 -4.92 -2.42 13.17
C CYS A 117 -4.38 -3.33 12.06
N TYR A 118 -4.06 -2.82 10.88
CA TYR A 118 -3.26 -3.55 9.90
C TYR A 118 -2.21 -2.64 9.26
N LEU A 119 -1.12 -3.25 8.78
CA LEU A 119 -0.08 -2.56 8.03
C LEU A 119 0.62 -3.53 7.09
N TYR A 120 0.83 -3.08 5.85
CA TYR A 120 1.54 -3.79 4.81
C TYR A 120 2.63 -2.91 4.19
N LEU A 121 3.75 -3.53 3.88
CA LEU A 121 4.89 -2.96 3.17
C LEU A 121 5.12 -3.72 1.87
N ARG A 122 5.54 -3.01 0.83
CA ARG A 122 6.01 -3.62 -0.42
C ARG A 122 7.31 -2.95 -0.84
N ARG A 123 8.41 -3.68 -0.76
CA ARG A 123 9.73 -3.19 -1.20
C ARG A 123 9.83 -3.26 -2.73
N THR A 124 10.41 -2.22 -3.33
CA THR A 124 10.79 -2.19 -4.74
C THR A 124 12.26 -1.80 -4.86
N GLY A 125 13.08 -2.72 -5.38
CA GLY A 125 14.49 -2.47 -5.62
C GLY A 125 15.32 -3.76 -5.64
N ARG A 126 16.63 -3.61 -5.84
CA ARG A 126 17.55 -4.73 -6.08
C ARG A 126 18.39 -5.10 -4.87
N VAL A 127 18.62 -4.16 -3.94
CA VAL A 127 19.60 -4.35 -2.85
C VAL A 127 19.03 -5.20 -1.72
N GLY A 128 17.74 -5.09 -1.48
CA GLY A 128 17.11 -5.71 -0.31
C GLY A 128 17.05 -4.75 0.86
N TRP A 129 16.13 -5.01 1.77
CA TRP A 129 15.93 -4.22 2.98
C TRP A 129 15.14 -5.05 4.00
N THR A 130 15.52 -4.92 5.27
CA THR A 130 14.91 -5.64 6.39
C THR A 130 14.38 -4.62 7.41
N PRO A 131 13.05 -4.41 7.50
CA PRO A 131 12.46 -3.64 8.58
C PRO A 131 12.53 -4.41 9.90
N GLN A 132 12.70 -3.68 11.01
CA GLN A 132 12.56 -4.21 12.37
C GLN A 132 11.18 -3.91 12.95
N TRP A 133 10.71 -2.68 12.78
CA TRP A 133 9.34 -2.31 13.15
C TRP A 133 8.87 -1.07 12.40
N VAL A 134 7.56 -0.91 12.34
CA VAL A 134 6.89 0.30 11.89
C VAL A 134 5.96 0.79 12.99
N ARG A 135 6.03 2.08 13.30
CA ARG A 135 5.14 2.76 14.24
C ARG A 135 4.34 3.80 13.49
N VAL A 136 3.02 3.75 13.65
CA VAL A 136 2.10 4.74 13.09
C VAL A 136 1.54 5.57 14.23
N TYR A 137 1.79 6.87 14.19
CA TYR A 137 1.23 7.85 15.11
C TYR A 137 0.06 8.55 14.43
N GLU A 138 -1.13 8.38 14.99
CA GLU A 138 -2.34 9.08 14.55
C GLU A 138 -2.37 10.49 15.15
N PRO A 139 -2.98 11.49 14.48
CA PRO A 139 -2.92 12.87 14.95
C PRO A 139 -3.61 13.13 16.29
N THR A 140 -4.47 12.22 16.73
CA THR A 140 -5.30 12.35 17.94
C THR A 140 -4.78 11.55 19.13
N THR A 141 -3.73 10.74 18.97
CA THR A 141 -3.19 9.85 20.00
C THR A 141 -1.67 9.92 20.10
N SER A 142 -1.14 9.89 21.32
CA SER A 142 0.30 9.80 21.57
C SER A 142 0.84 8.37 21.54
N THR A 143 -0.03 7.37 21.64
CA THR A 143 0.36 5.96 21.64
C THR A 143 0.35 5.41 20.21
N PRO A 144 1.50 5.02 19.64
CA PRO A 144 1.55 4.54 18.27
C PRO A 144 1.07 3.10 18.14
N SER A 145 0.44 2.79 17.01
CA SER A 145 0.28 1.41 16.57
C SER A 145 1.62 0.88 16.07
N THR A 146 2.18 -0.10 16.79
CA THR A 146 3.47 -0.72 16.44
C THR A 146 3.24 -2.08 15.75
N PHE A 147 3.92 -2.26 14.62
CA PHE A 147 3.97 -3.49 13.83
C PHE A 147 5.42 -3.95 13.76
N TYR A 148 5.69 -5.19 14.15
CA TYR A 148 7.03 -5.75 14.17
C TYR A 148 7.30 -6.54 12.90
N PHE A 149 8.53 -6.43 12.43
CA PHE A 149 9.09 -7.17 11.31
C PHE A 149 10.40 -7.82 11.77
N GLY A 150 10.94 -8.75 10.99
CA GLY A 150 12.18 -9.45 11.34
C GLY A 150 12.94 -9.96 10.13
N ASP A 151 12.22 -10.25 9.05
CA ASP A 151 12.79 -10.86 7.85
C ASP A 151 12.99 -9.86 6.70
N PRO A 152 13.99 -10.10 5.82
CA PRO A 152 14.16 -9.33 4.60
C PRO A 152 12.91 -9.40 3.72
N LEU A 153 12.45 -8.26 3.19
CA LEU A 153 11.29 -8.24 2.32
C LEU A 153 11.64 -8.71 0.91
N ALA A 154 10.82 -9.58 0.34
CA ALA A 154 10.87 -9.94 -1.08
C ALA A 154 10.59 -8.71 -1.97
N ASN A 155 11.14 -8.70 -3.19
CA ASN A 155 10.93 -7.59 -4.12
C ASN A 155 9.53 -7.69 -4.74
N GLY A 156 8.75 -6.61 -4.67
CA GLY A 156 7.48 -6.49 -5.36
C GLY A 156 6.32 -7.27 -4.73
N ILE A 157 6.47 -7.81 -3.51
CA ILE A 157 5.41 -8.55 -2.79
C ILE A 157 4.98 -7.74 -1.56
N TRP A 158 3.67 -7.68 -1.31
CA TRP A 158 3.11 -7.08 -0.10
C TRP A 158 3.30 -8.03 1.09
N TYR A 159 3.85 -7.51 2.18
CA TYR A 159 4.09 -8.24 3.42
C TYR A 159 3.68 -7.41 4.63
N GLY A 160 3.01 -8.03 5.60
CA GLY A 160 2.46 -7.29 6.73
C GLY A 160 1.61 -8.15 7.66
N THR A 161 0.84 -7.49 8.52
CA THR A 161 -0.03 -8.15 9.48
C THR A 161 -1.35 -7.42 9.57
N ASP A 162 -2.44 -8.18 9.61
CA ASP A 162 -3.78 -7.71 9.95
C ASP A 162 -4.17 -8.30 11.30
N ARG A 163 -4.27 -7.43 12.30
CA ARG A 163 -4.70 -7.76 13.66
C ARG A 163 -6.00 -7.04 14.01
N CYS A 164 -6.75 -6.57 13.01
CA CYS A 164 -8.06 -6.02 13.25
C CYS A 164 -8.93 -7.12 13.85
N LEU A 165 -9.63 -6.79 14.94
CA LEU A 165 -10.63 -7.69 15.48
C LEU A 165 -11.64 -7.92 14.35
N ARG A 166 -11.73 -9.17 13.88
CA ARG A 166 -12.88 -9.56 13.06
C ARG A 166 -14.08 -9.28 13.94
N ARG A 167 -14.95 -8.36 13.48
CA ARG A 167 -16.26 -8.17 14.11
C ARG A 167 -16.83 -9.57 14.24
N ALA A 168 -17.01 -10.05 15.46
CA ALA A 168 -17.59 -11.35 15.70
C ALA A 168 -18.98 -11.31 15.04
N VAL A 169 -19.08 -11.88 13.85
CA VAL A 169 -20.37 -12.33 13.36
C VAL A 169 -20.74 -13.39 14.37
N ALA A 170 -21.76 -13.11 15.18
CA ALA A 170 -22.32 -14.11 16.08
C ALA A 170 -22.78 -15.28 15.21
N GLY A 171 -21.91 -16.29 15.05
CA GLY A 171 -22.14 -17.47 14.23
C GLY A 171 -21.16 -17.61 13.06
N GLY A 172 -20.12 -18.44 13.26
CA GLY A 172 -19.58 -19.28 12.17
C GLY A 172 -18.09 -19.15 11.86
N GLY A 173 -17.30 -20.07 12.40
CA GLY A 173 -16.26 -20.75 11.61
C GLY A 173 -14.86 -20.12 11.57
N ALA A 174 -13.90 -20.83 12.16
CA ALA A 174 -12.50 -20.49 12.25
C ALA A 174 -11.74 -20.53 10.92
N ALA A 175 -10.81 -19.59 10.77
CA ALA A 175 -9.51 -19.73 10.13
C ALA A 175 -8.62 -18.67 10.82
N GLY A 176 -7.78 -18.99 11.81
CA GLY A 176 -6.80 -20.07 11.80
C GLY A 176 -5.64 -19.62 10.94
N ASP A 177 -4.71 -18.84 11.51
CA ASP A 177 -3.28 -18.87 11.15
C ASP A 177 -2.42 -18.11 12.18
N SER A 178 -1.72 -18.95 12.97
CA SER A 178 -0.40 -18.81 13.60
C SER A 178 0.12 -17.43 14.05
N SER A 179 -0.09 -17.14 15.34
CA SER A 179 0.84 -16.34 16.15
C SER A 179 1.63 -17.25 17.08
N SER A 180 2.91 -17.49 16.78
CA SER A 180 3.86 -18.08 17.72
C SER A 180 4.29 -17.00 18.72
N SER A 181 3.57 -16.90 19.84
CA SER A 181 4.00 -16.17 21.02
C SER A 181 4.77 -17.12 21.94
N GLU A 182 6.08 -17.19 21.79
CA GLU A 182 6.96 -17.72 22.83
C GLU A 182 7.03 -16.69 23.97
N ARG A 183 6.10 -16.82 24.92
CA ARG A 183 6.15 -16.17 26.23
C ARG A 183 5.90 -17.20 27.31
N ASP A 184 6.88 -18.07 27.52
CA ASP A 184 7.04 -18.82 28.75
C ASP A 184 8.54 -18.92 29.08
N ALA A 185 9.14 -17.79 29.45
CA ALA A 185 10.43 -17.78 30.13
C ALA A 185 10.62 -16.44 30.87
N ALA A 186 9.93 -16.29 31.99
CA ALA A 186 10.32 -15.34 33.02
C ALA A 186 9.91 -15.88 34.40
N ALA A 187 10.88 -16.39 35.15
CA ALA A 187 11.14 -16.06 36.56
C ALA A 187 11.86 -17.20 37.29
N ALA A 188 13.16 -17.01 37.55
CA ALA A 188 13.76 -17.21 38.88
C ALA A 188 15.24 -16.81 38.83
N MET A 189 15.53 -15.61 39.33
CA MET A 189 16.88 -15.18 39.71
C MET A 189 17.10 -15.47 41.21
N SER A 190 18.32 -15.93 41.50
CA SER A 190 19.11 -15.71 42.73
C SER A 190 18.90 -16.50 44.03
N SER A 191 20.02 -17.16 44.40
CA SER A 191 20.64 -17.24 45.75
C SER A 191 19.90 -18.10 46.78
N THR A 192 20.47 -18.98 47.62
CA THR A 192 21.72 -19.05 48.41
C THR A 192 21.82 -20.53 48.84
N GLY A 193 23.00 -21.16 48.98
CA GLY A 193 23.75 -21.21 50.23
C GLY A 193 23.58 -22.56 50.97
N GLY A 194 24.69 -23.26 51.21
CA GLY A 194 24.92 -24.00 52.47
C GLY A 194 24.59 -25.50 52.54
N GLY A 195 25.66 -26.30 52.55
CA GLY A 195 25.91 -27.29 53.63
C GLY A 195 25.22 -28.64 53.60
N GLY A 196 26.01 -29.72 53.53
CA GLY A 196 25.56 -31.05 53.96
C GLY A 196 26.32 -32.21 53.34
N VAL A 197 27.44 -32.59 53.96
CA VAL A 197 27.99 -33.97 53.88
C VAL A 197 27.21 -34.80 54.90
N PRO A 198 26.82 -36.05 54.61
CA PRO A 198 27.59 -37.23 55.07
C PRO A 198 27.74 -38.27 53.94
N ALA A 199 28.89 -38.95 53.78
CA ALA A 199 29.39 -40.11 54.54
C ALA A 199 28.60 -41.41 54.32
N ALA A 200 29.37 -42.47 54.02
CA ALA A 200 29.03 -43.90 54.03
C ALA A 200 28.15 -44.40 52.86
N ALA A 201 28.32 -45.59 52.27
CA ALA A 201 29.23 -46.70 52.45
C ALA A 201 28.84 -47.80 51.42
N VAL A 202 29.82 -48.60 50.96
CA VAL A 202 29.68 -50.03 50.58
C VAL A 202 28.86 -50.28 49.29
N MET A 203 29.36 -50.97 48.25
CA MET A 203 30.07 -52.25 48.19
C MET A 203 30.81 -52.36 46.86
#